data_AF-A0A1P8RV16-F1
#
_entry.id   AF-A0A1P8RV16-F1
#
_cell.length_a   1.000
_cell.length_b   1.000
_cell.length_c   1.000
_cell.angle_alpha   90.00
_cell.angle_beta   90.00
_cell.angle_gamma   90.00
#
_symmetry.space_group_name_H-M   'P 1'
#
loop_
_entity.id
_entity.type
_entity.pdbx_description
1 polymer ?
#
loop_
_entity_poly.entity_id
_entity_poly.type
_entity_poly.pdbx_seq_one_letter_code
_entity_poly.pdbx_strand_id
1 'polypeptide(L)'
;MAQKGKITVTNMVYGLGAAIVIVGALFKIQHWPYGSLILTIGMVVEALVFTYSAFERQQADLDWSLVYPELAGGQSLGKKKKEEPKDAEGLLSKKLDNLLKEAKIDGELMASLGNSIKNFEGAAKGISPTVDSIAAQKKYGEELSLAAAQMESLNSLYKVQMESANRQAAINEEAVENAQKLKEQMASLASNLSSLNGVYGGMLSAMNKN
;
A
#
# COMPACT_ATOMS: atom_id res chain seq x y z
N MET A 1 17.89 -0.63 42.52
CA MET A 1 18.20 -2.01 42.08
C MET A 1 17.11 -2.42 41.09
N ALA A 2 17.42 -2.47 39.79
CA ALA A 2 16.43 -2.89 38.80
C ALA A 2 16.13 -4.39 39.00
N GLN A 3 14.91 -4.72 39.44
CA GLN A 3 14.46 -6.11 39.46
C GLN A 3 14.53 -6.65 38.03
N LYS A 4 15.35 -7.69 37.82
CA LYS A 4 15.34 -8.48 36.58
C LYS A 4 13.91 -8.97 36.36
N GLY A 5 13.22 -8.41 35.36
CA GLY A 5 11.88 -8.80 34.98
C GLY A 5 11.85 -10.30 34.70
N LYS A 6 11.11 -11.05 35.52
CA LYS A 6 10.86 -12.47 35.26
C LYS A 6 10.00 -12.50 34.00
N ILE A 7 10.50 -13.07 32.91
CA ILE A 7 9.69 -13.35 31.72
C ILE A 7 8.59 -14.30 32.20
N THR A 8 7.39 -13.78 32.36
CA THR A 8 6.22 -14.60 32.65
C THR A 8 5.96 -15.45 31.40
N VAL A 9 5.69 -16.74 31.58
CA VAL A 9 5.41 -17.68 30.48
C VAL A 9 4.32 -17.11 29.57
N THR A 10 3.34 -16.44 30.16
CA THR A 10 2.33 -15.58 29.56
C THR A 10 2.88 -14.60 28.51
N ASN A 11 3.86 -13.75 28.84
CA ASN A 11 4.43 -12.78 27.90
C ASN A 11 5.19 -13.45 26.74
N MET A 12 5.78 -14.61 26.98
CA MET A 12 6.46 -15.38 25.94
C MET A 12 5.45 -15.98 24.96
N VAL A 13 4.31 -16.47 25.43
CA VAL A 13 3.22 -16.98 24.59
C VAL A 13 2.62 -15.86 23.73
N TYR A 14 2.39 -14.67 24.30
CA TYR A 14 1.96 -13.49 23.54
C TYR A 14 2.97 -13.08 22.47
N GLY A 15 4.26 -13.02 22.82
CA GLY A 15 5.32 -12.67 21.87
C GLY A 15 5.49 -13.68 20.73
N LEU A 16 5.35 -14.98 21.02
CA LEU A 16 5.45 -16.04 20.02
C LEU A 16 4.24 -16.08 19.08
N GLY A 17 3.02 -15.86 19.59
CA GLY A 17 1.82 -15.74 18.75
C GLY A 17 1.95 -14.59 17.75
N ALA A 18 2.29 -13.40 18.24
CA ALA A 18 2.47 -12.21 17.42
C ALA A 18 3.56 -12.40 16.34
N ALA A 19 4.66 -13.07 16.68
CA ALA A 19 5.74 -13.35 15.74
C ALA A 19 5.26 -14.21 14.55
N ILE A 20 4.44 -15.24 14.80
CA ILE A 20 3.89 -16.10 13.74
C ILE A 20 2.94 -15.31 12.83
N VAL A 21 2.12 -14.42 13.38
CA VAL A 21 1.22 -13.55 12.61
C VAL A 21 2.02 -12.59 11.71
N ILE A 22 3.06 -11.96 12.25
CA ILE A 22 3.92 -11.03 11.49
C ILE A 22 4.62 -11.75 10.33
N VAL A 23 5.12 -12.97 10.56
CA VAL A 23 5.72 -13.79 9.50
C VAL A 23 4.69 -14.19 8.44
N GLY A 24 3.47 -14.56 8.83
CA GLY A 24 2.39 -14.85 7.89
C GLY A 24 2.00 -13.63 7.05
N ALA A 25 1.90 -12.45 7.67
CA ALA A 25 1.60 -11.20 6.99
C ALA A 25 2.72 -10.82 5.99
N LEU A 26 3.99 -11.00 6.38
CA LEU A 26 5.13 -10.78 5.52
C LEU A 26 5.07 -11.67 4.27
N PHE A 27 4.81 -12.97 4.42
CA PHE A 27 4.70 -13.90 3.29
C PHE A 27 3.52 -13.53 2.37
N LYS A 28 2.41 -13.04 2.94
CA LYS A 28 1.25 -12.59 2.17
C LYS A 28 1.56 -11.35 1.33
N ILE A 29 2.28 -10.37 1.88
CA ILE A 29 2.69 -9.13 1.19
C ILE A 29 3.74 -9.43 0.11
N GLN A 30 4.71 -10.30 0.40
CA GLN A 30 5.75 -10.70 -0.54
C GLN A 30 5.29 -11.69 -1.62
N HIS A 31 4.02 -12.09 -1.62
CA HIS A 31 3.44 -13.06 -2.57
C HIS A 31 4.19 -14.40 -2.61
N TRP A 32 4.80 -14.79 -1.49
CA TRP A 32 5.50 -16.07 -1.38
C TRP A 32 4.50 -17.24 -1.34
N PRO A 33 4.88 -18.42 -1.86
CA PRO A 33 4.02 -19.59 -1.81
C PRO A 33 3.64 -19.91 -0.36
N TYR A 34 2.41 -20.39 -0.15
CA TYR A 34 1.83 -20.67 1.17
C TYR A 34 1.57 -19.46 2.09
N GLY A 35 1.74 -18.21 1.62
CA GLY A 35 1.51 -17.02 2.45
C GLY A 35 0.09 -16.91 3.03
N SER A 36 -0.94 -17.25 2.26
CA SER A 36 -2.32 -17.31 2.80
C SER A 36 -2.47 -18.37 3.88
N LEU A 37 -1.84 -19.54 3.72
CA LEU A 37 -1.94 -20.65 4.66
C LEU A 37 -1.25 -20.31 5.99
N ILE A 38 -0.04 -19.76 5.94
CA ILE A 38 0.73 -19.36 7.13
C ILE A 38 0.00 -18.22 7.85
N LEU A 39 -0.56 -17.25 7.12
CA LEU A 39 -1.35 -16.16 7.71
C LEU A 39 -2.61 -16.69 8.40
N THR A 40 -3.34 -17.63 7.79
CA THR A 40 -4.52 -18.24 8.42
C THR A 40 -4.15 -18.97 9.71
N ILE A 41 -3.04 -19.72 9.71
CA ILE A 41 -2.55 -20.39 10.92
C ILE A 41 -2.19 -19.36 12.00
N GLY A 42 -1.47 -18.30 11.65
CA GLY A 42 -1.13 -17.22 12.58
C GLY A 42 -2.37 -16.56 13.20
N MET A 43 -3.38 -16.24 12.38
CA MET A 43 -4.63 -15.63 12.87
C MET A 43 -5.40 -16.57 13.83
N VAL A 44 -5.38 -17.88 13.60
CA VAL A 44 -6.00 -18.87 14.50
C VAL A 44 -5.23 -18.97 15.83
N VAL A 45 -3.90 -18.99 15.78
CA VAL A 45 -3.05 -18.95 16.97
C VAL A 45 -3.35 -17.71 17.80
N GLU A 46 -3.46 -16.54 17.15
CA GLU A 46 -3.73 -15.28 17.85
C GLU A 46 -5.11 -15.24 18.48
N ALA A 47 -6.13 -15.78 17.81
CA ALA A 47 -7.46 -15.91 18.38
C ALA A 47 -7.47 -16.77 19.65
N LEU A 48 -6.69 -17.87 19.69
CA LEU A 48 -6.57 -18.73 20.87
C LEU A 48 -5.82 -18.01 22.01
N VAL A 49 -4.75 -17.29 21.67
CA VAL A 49 -3.94 -16.54 22.63
C VAL A 49 -4.74 -15.40 23.27
N PHE A 50 -5.50 -14.63 22.48
CA PHE A 50 -6.40 -13.59 22.99
C PHE A 50 -7.57 -14.17 23.81
N THR A 51 -8.08 -15.33 23.42
CA THR A 51 -9.11 -16.01 24.21
C THR A 51 -8.56 -16.43 25.57
N TYR A 52 -7.34 -16.97 25.61
CA TYR A 52 -6.67 -17.30 26.86
C TYR A 52 -6.39 -16.05 27.71
N SER A 53 -5.95 -14.95 27.09
CA SER A 53 -5.68 -13.69 27.81
C SER A 53 -6.93 -13.11 28.49
N ALA A 54 -8.10 -13.31 27.90
CA ALA A 54 -9.36 -12.86 28.48
C ALA A 54 -9.70 -13.56 29.82
N PHE A 55 -9.14 -14.76 30.07
CA PHE A 55 -9.31 -15.50 31.32
C PHE A 55 -8.18 -15.25 32.34
N GLU A 56 -7.07 -14.64 31.93
CA GLU A 56 -6.04 -14.18 32.87
C GLU A 56 -6.53 -12.92 33.59
N ARG A 57 -6.57 -12.96 34.93
CA ARG A 57 -6.84 -11.78 35.74
C ARG A 57 -5.71 -10.76 35.51
N GLN A 58 -6.08 -9.59 35.00
CA GLN A 58 -5.22 -8.42 34.85
C GLN A 58 -4.49 -8.17 36.19
N GLN A 59 -3.19 -8.48 36.25
CA GLN A 59 -2.42 -8.27 37.46
C GLN A 59 -2.44 -6.78 37.79
N ALA A 60 -2.72 -6.47 39.06
CA ALA A 60 -2.79 -5.11 39.55
C ALA A 60 -1.49 -4.37 39.20
N ASP A 61 -1.64 -3.19 38.58
CA ASP A 61 -0.52 -2.36 38.17
C ASP A 61 0.42 -2.09 39.35
N LEU A 62 1.70 -1.96 38.99
CA LEU A 62 2.79 -1.67 39.92
C LEU A 62 2.41 -0.52 40.84
N ASP A 63 2.55 -0.73 42.16
CA ASP A 63 2.10 0.23 43.16
C ASP A 63 2.99 1.50 43.17
N TRP A 64 2.62 2.48 42.36
CA TRP A 64 3.33 3.76 42.22
C TRP A 64 3.30 4.60 43.52
N SER A 65 2.51 4.21 44.52
CA SER A 65 2.45 4.87 45.83
C SER A 65 3.75 4.75 46.63
N LEU A 66 4.61 3.76 46.32
CA LEU A 66 5.92 3.62 46.95
C LEU A 66 6.93 4.70 46.52
N VAL A 67 6.70 5.36 45.38
CA VAL A 67 7.63 6.35 44.78
C VAL A 67 7.03 7.76 44.76
N TYR A 68 5.70 7.89 44.66
CA TYR A 68 4.98 9.16 44.75
C TYR A 68 3.78 9.01 45.68
N PRO A 69 3.93 9.28 46.99
CA PRO A 69 2.86 9.10 47.97
C PRO A 69 1.65 10.02 47.73
N GLU A 70 1.81 11.11 46.98
CA GLU A 70 0.75 12.03 46.57
C GLU A 70 -0.34 11.37 45.69
N LEU A 71 -0.07 10.23 45.05
CA LEU A 71 -1.03 9.49 44.22
C LEU A 71 -1.78 8.39 44.99
N ALA A 72 -1.38 8.10 46.23
CA ALA A 72 -2.01 7.08 47.07
C ALA A 72 -3.45 7.45 47.49
N GLY A 73 -3.83 8.74 47.38
CA GLY A 73 -5.16 9.24 47.76
C GLY A 73 -6.25 9.05 46.70
N GLY A 74 -5.92 8.56 45.50
CA GLY A 74 -6.81 8.62 44.34
C GLY A 74 -7.50 7.32 43.93
N GLN A 75 -7.33 6.21 44.66
CA GLN A 75 -7.93 4.93 44.28
C GLN A 75 -9.32 4.76 44.89
N SER A 76 -10.32 4.82 44.02
CA SER A 76 -11.74 4.66 44.35
C SER A 76 -12.01 3.31 45.04
N LEU A 77 -12.33 3.35 46.33
CA LEU A 77 -13.07 2.28 47.01
C LEU A 77 -14.23 2.91 47.78
N GLY A 78 -15.42 2.41 47.48
CA GLY A 78 -16.68 2.99 47.90
C GLY A 78 -16.91 3.06 49.41
N LYS A 79 -17.87 3.93 49.75
CA LYS A 79 -18.62 4.03 51.02
C LYS A 79 -17.79 4.03 52.31
N LYS A 80 -17.67 5.22 52.93
CA LYS A 80 -18.16 5.46 54.30
C LYS A 80 -18.24 6.96 54.64
N LYS A 81 -19.11 7.22 55.63
CA LYS A 81 -19.73 8.47 56.10
C LYS A 81 -18.80 9.60 56.57
N LYS A 82 -19.31 10.83 56.38
CA LYS A 82 -19.34 12.06 57.24
C LYS A 82 -18.10 12.38 58.08
N GLU A 83 -17.53 13.56 57.84
CA GLU A 83 -17.56 14.71 58.77
C GLU A 83 -17.02 15.96 58.04
N GLU A 84 -17.72 17.09 58.16
CA GLU A 84 -17.19 18.40 57.74
C GLU A 84 -16.17 18.89 58.77
N PRO A 85 -15.06 19.51 58.32
CA PRO A 85 -14.51 20.63 59.05
C PRO A 85 -14.43 21.86 58.13
N LYS A 86 -15.10 22.94 58.57
CA LYS A 86 -15.07 24.28 58.01
C LYS A 86 -13.68 24.94 58.14
N ASP A 87 -12.67 24.38 57.50
CA ASP A 87 -11.32 24.97 57.43
C ASP A 87 -10.55 24.61 56.13
N ALA A 88 -11.14 23.86 55.20
CA ALA A 88 -10.45 23.46 53.97
C ALA A 88 -10.30 24.61 52.95
N GLU A 89 -11.27 25.53 52.85
CA GLU A 89 -11.26 26.60 51.84
C GLU A 89 -10.21 27.68 52.14
N GLY A 90 -9.98 28.02 53.43
CA GLY A 90 -8.94 28.96 53.84
C GLY A 90 -7.52 28.41 53.70
N LEU A 91 -7.34 27.09 53.83
CA LEU A 91 -6.07 26.39 53.64
C LEU A 91 -5.74 26.19 52.15
N LEU A 92 -6.74 25.93 51.31
CA LEU A 92 -6.59 25.84 49.85
C LEU A 92 -6.26 27.19 49.23
N SER A 93 -6.96 28.26 49.62
CA SER A 93 -6.67 29.60 49.11
C SER A 93 -5.29 30.10 49.53
N LYS A 94 -4.87 29.83 50.78
CA LYS A 94 -3.50 30.11 51.25
C LYS A 94 -2.44 29.26 50.57
N LYS A 95 -2.72 27.98 50.28
CA LYS A 95 -1.81 27.12 49.51
C LYS A 95 -1.71 27.56 48.05
N LEU A 96 -2.81 28.01 47.45
CA LEU A 96 -2.81 28.52 46.07
C LEU A 96 -2.06 29.86 45.98
N ASP A 97 -2.29 30.78 46.93
CA ASP A 97 -1.53 32.03 47.03
C ASP A 97 -0.05 31.78 47.30
N ASN A 98 0.29 30.83 48.18
CA ASN A 98 1.68 30.45 48.42
C ASN A 98 2.32 29.79 47.20
N LEU A 99 1.59 28.95 46.45
CA LEU A 99 2.08 28.36 45.20
C LEU A 99 2.27 29.41 44.10
N LEU A 100 1.35 30.37 43.95
CA LEU A 100 1.51 31.48 43.02
C LEU A 100 2.72 32.37 43.39
N LYS A 101 2.98 32.52 44.69
CA LYS A 101 4.05 33.38 45.23
C LYS A 101 5.41 32.68 45.28
N GLU A 102 5.45 31.37 45.52
CA GLU A 102 6.67 30.54 45.51
C GLU A 102 7.12 30.16 44.09
N ALA A 103 6.18 29.95 43.16
CA ALA A 103 6.52 29.58 41.79
C ALA A 103 7.09 30.74 40.96
N LYS A 104 7.13 31.97 41.49
CA LYS A 104 7.51 33.20 40.76
C LYS A 104 6.96 33.15 39.34
N ILE A 105 5.64 33.10 39.20
CA ILE A 105 5.01 33.39 37.92
C ILE A 105 5.15 34.91 37.72
N ASP A 106 6.38 35.32 37.46
CA ASP A 106 6.75 36.68 37.12
C ASP A 106 6.03 36.99 35.80
N GLY A 107 5.51 38.21 35.63
CA GLY A 107 4.78 38.59 34.41
C GLY A 107 5.58 38.34 33.12
N GLU A 108 6.91 38.26 33.23
CA GLU A 108 7.84 37.87 32.19
C GLU A 108 7.68 36.41 31.72
N LEU A 109 7.38 35.46 32.62
CA LEU A 109 7.12 34.05 32.32
C LEU A 109 5.76 33.86 31.63
N MET A 110 4.76 34.62 32.06
CA MET A 110 3.46 34.68 31.38
C MET A 110 3.59 35.32 29.99
N ALA A 111 4.38 36.38 29.85
CA ALA A 111 4.65 37.02 28.57
C ALA A 111 5.47 36.12 27.63
N SER A 112 6.46 35.38 28.15
CA SER A 112 7.27 34.45 27.35
C SER A 112 6.47 33.22 26.91
N LEU A 113 5.54 32.73 27.74
CA LEU A 113 4.59 31.68 27.36
C LEU A 113 3.63 32.19 26.28
N GLY A 114 3.08 33.39 26.44
CA GLY A 114 2.22 34.02 25.43
C GLY A 114 2.95 34.21 24.09
N ASN A 115 4.20 34.66 24.13
CA ASN A 115 5.05 34.77 22.95
C ASN A 115 5.37 33.40 22.33
N SER A 116 5.60 32.37 23.15
CA SER A 116 5.86 31.00 22.66
C SER A 116 4.63 30.39 21.97
N ILE A 117 3.44 30.58 22.54
CA ILE A 117 2.18 30.13 21.94
C ILE A 117 1.92 30.88 20.62
N LYS A 118 2.15 32.19 20.58
CA LYS A 118 1.97 33.01 19.38
C LYS A 118 2.98 32.65 18.28
N ASN A 119 4.22 32.36 18.64
CA ASN A 119 5.24 31.89 17.71
C ASN A 119 4.92 30.49 17.17
N PHE A 120 4.40 29.59 18.02
CA PHE A 120 3.95 28.26 17.60
C PHE A 120 2.75 28.33 16.65
N GLU A 121 1.78 29.21 16.92
CA GLU A 121 0.66 29.46 16.00
C GLU A 121 1.15 29.94 14.62
N GLY A 122 2.13 30.86 14.60
CA GLY A 122 2.75 31.32 13.37
C GLY A 122 3.47 30.21 12.59
N ALA A 123 4.24 29.38 13.28
CA ALA A 123 4.93 28.24 12.69
C ALA A 123 3.95 27.17 12.16
N ALA A 124 2.90 26.86 12.91
CA ALA A 124 1.86 25.92 12.52
C ALA A 124 1.08 26.39 11.28
N LYS A 125 0.76 27.69 11.19
CA LYS A 125 0.13 28.30 10.01
C LYS A 125 1.02 28.23 8.76
N GLY A 126 2.34 28.28 8.92
CA GLY A 126 3.32 28.11 7.84
C GLY A 126 3.46 26.68 7.31
N ILE A 127 3.08 25.68 8.11
CA ILE A 127 3.16 24.26 7.74
C ILE A 127 2.04 23.86 6.76
N SER A 128 0.81 24.34 6.94
CA SER A 128 -0.33 24.02 6.04
C SER A 128 -0.03 24.21 4.54
N PRO A 129 0.42 25.40 4.07
CA PRO A 129 0.70 25.59 2.64
C PRO A 129 1.90 24.78 2.15
N THR A 130 2.82 24.39 3.05
CA THR A 130 3.98 23.55 2.71
C THR A 130 3.55 22.10 2.47
N VAL A 131 2.60 21.58 3.26
CA VAL A 131 2.04 20.22 3.08
C VAL A 131 1.29 20.10 1.76
N ASP A 132 0.45 21.08 1.43
CA ASP A 132 -0.27 21.12 0.15
C ASP A 132 0.69 21.23 -1.04
N SER A 133 1.77 22.02 -0.90
CA SER A 133 2.80 22.15 -1.93
C SER A 133 3.59 20.85 -2.13
N ILE A 134 3.92 20.13 -1.06
CA ILE A 134 4.59 18.82 -1.15
C ILE A 134 3.69 17.79 -1.84
N ALA A 135 2.39 17.79 -1.53
CA ALA A 135 1.43 16.91 -2.18
C ALA A 135 1.29 17.23 -3.69
N ALA A 136 1.24 18.51 -4.05
CA ALA A 136 1.21 18.96 -5.44
C ALA A 136 2.50 18.57 -6.21
N GLN A 137 3.68 18.72 -5.57
CA GLN A 137 4.97 18.33 -6.15
C GLN A 137 5.04 16.82 -6.42
N LYS A 138 4.57 16.02 -5.44
CA LYS A 138 4.52 14.56 -5.58
C LYS A 138 3.59 14.16 -6.73
N LYS A 139 2.38 14.74 -6.77
CA LYS A 139 1.42 14.48 -7.83
C LYS A 139 1.95 14.89 -9.20
N TYR A 140 2.64 16.03 -9.30
CA TYR A 140 3.30 16.46 -10.52
C TYR A 140 4.37 15.46 -10.99
N GLY A 141 5.18 14.92 -10.06
CA GLY A 141 6.15 13.87 -10.37
C GLY A 141 5.49 12.56 -10.86
N GLU A 142 4.39 12.16 -10.22
CA GLU A 142 3.60 10.99 -10.65
C GLU A 142 3.01 11.18 -12.05
N GLU A 143 2.41 12.35 -12.32
CA GLU A 143 1.84 12.69 -13.65
C GLU A 143 2.93 12.77 -14.73
N LEU A 144 4.11 13.33 -14.43
CA LEU A 144 5.24 13.32 -15.36
C LEU A 144 5.73 11.90 -15.66
N SER A 145 5.79 11.04 -14.64
CA SER A 145 6.17 9.63 -14.83
C SER A 145 5.14 8.89 -15.69
N LEU A 146 3.85 9.13 -15.47
CA LEU A 146 2.77 8.57 -16.28
C LEU A 146 2.86 9.06 -17.73
N ALA A 147 3.06 10.37 -17.93
CA ALA A 147 3.22 10.97 -19.24
C ALA A 147 4.43 10.39 -19.99
N ALA A 148 5.57 10.21 -19.31
CA ALA A 148 6.74 9.57 -19.89
C ALA A 148 6.45 8.14 -20.37
N ALA A 149 5.77 7.33 -19.55
CA ALA A 149 5.37 5.97 -19.92
C ALA A 149 4.38 5.95 -21.11
N GLN A 150 3.43 6.89 -21.15
CA GLN A 150 2.52 7.02 -22.29
C GLN A 150 3.25 7.44 -23.57
N MET A 151 4.24 8.32 -23.47
CA MET A 151 5.04 8.76 -24.62
C MET A 151 5.93 7.65 -25.17
N GLU A 152 6.48 6.80 -24.29
CA GLU A 152 7.20 5.58 -24.67
C GLU A 152 6.27 4.59 -25.39
N SER A 153 5.06 4.37 -24.86
CA SER A 153 4.02 3.55 -25.51
C SER A 153 3.65 4.10 -26.89
N LEU A 154 3.49 5.41 -27.04
CA LEU A 154 3.24 6.07 -28.32
C LEU A 154 4.36 5.81 -29.34
N ASN A 155 5.62 5.91 -28.92
CA ASN A 155 6.76 5.60 -29.79
C ASN A 155 6.76 4.12 -30.21
N SER A 156 6.49 3.21 -29.28
CA SER A 156 6.33 1.79 -29.57
C SER A 156 5.18 1.53 -30.56
N LEU A 157 4.03 2.19 -30.39
CA LEU A 157 2.89 2.07 -31.32
C LEU A 157 3.25 2.59 -32.72
N TYR A 158 3.97 3.71 -32.82
CA TYR A 158 4.48 4.20 -34.11
C TYR A 158 5.42 3.20 -34.77
N LYS A 159 6.31 2.57 -34.00
CA LYS A 159 7.21 1.53 -34.51
C LYS A 159 6.43 0.32 -35.04
N VAL A 160 5.46 -0.18 -34.28
CA VAL A 160 4.59 -1.30 -34.69
C VAL A 160 3.79 -0.94 -35.93
N GLN A 161 3.23 0.28 -36.00
CA GLN A 161 2.48 0.74 -37.16
C GLN A 161 3.35 0.83 -38.42
N MET A 162 4.58 1.34 -38.29
CA MET A 162 5.54 1.42 -39.39
C MET A 162 5.96 0.02 -39.85
N GLU A 163 6.23 -0.90 -38.92
CA GLU A 163 6.55 -2.29 -39.22
C GLU A 163 5.39 -3.00 -39.92
N SER A 164 4.17 -2.80 -39.45
CA SER A 164 2.95 -3.33 -40.08
C SER A 164 2.75 -2.76 -41.49
N ALA A 165 2.99 -1.46 -41.69
CA ALA A 165 2.89 -0.83 -43.01
C ALA A 165 3.93 -1.41 -43.98
N ASN A 166 5.18 -1.59 -43.54
CA ASN A 166 6.22 -2.23 -44.33
C ASN A 166 5.88 -3.69 -44.66
N ARG A 167 5.37 -4.44 -43.68
CA ARG A 167 4.94 -5.83 -43.90
C ARG A 167 3.77 -5.92 -44.87
N GLN A 168 2.81 -5.00 -44.79
CA GLN A 168 1.69 -4.94 -45.73
C GLN A 168 2.15 -4.59 -47.15
N ALA A 169 3.12 -3.68 -47.29
CA ALA A 169 3.72 -3.35 -48.58
C ALA A 169 4.41 -4.57 -49.20
N ALA A 170 5.20 -5.30 -48.41
CA ALA A 170 5.85 -6.54 -48.85
C ALA A 170 4.83 -7.62 -49.28
N ILE A 171 3.75 -7.80 -48.51
CA ILE A 171 2.66 -8.73 -48.87
C ILE A 171 2.01 -8.32 -50.19
N ASN A 172 1.77 -7.03 -50.42
CA ASN A 172 1.17 -6.55 -51.66
C ASN A 172 2.10 -6.80 -52.86
N GLU A 173 3.40 -6.57 -52.70
CA GLU A 173 4.40 -6.85 -53.74
C GLU A 173 4.44 -8.35 -54.07
N GLU A 174 4.52 -9.20 -53.05
CA GLU A 174 4.50 -10.66 -53.21
C GLU A 174 3.18 -11.15 -53.86
N ALA A 175 2.04 -10.57 -53.49
CA ALA A 175 0.75 -10.91 -54.07
C ALA A 175 0.68 -10.55 -55.56
N VAL A 176 1.24 -9.39 -55.96
CA VAL A 176 1.33 -8.99 -57.37
C VAL A 176 2.23 -9.95 -58.15
N GLU A 177 3.39 -10.31 -57.59
CA GLU A 177 4.32 -11.27 -58.22
C GLU A 177 3.67 -12.67 -58.37
N ASN A 178 2.98 -13.15 -57.34
CA ASN A 178 2.27 -14.43 -57.38
C ASN A 178 1.11 -14.41 -58.39
N ALA A 179 0.38 -13.30 -58.50
CA ALA A 179 -0.66 -13.15 -59.51
C ALA A 179 -0.08 -13.20 -60.94
N GLN A 180 1.11 -12.62 -61.16
CA GLN A 180 1.82 -12.73 -62.44
C GLN A 180 2.22 -14.17 -62.75
N LYS A 181 2.84 -14.87 -61.80
CA LYS A 181 3.20 -16.30 -61.97
C LYS A 181 1.98 -17.17 -62.23
N LEU A 182 0.87 -16.94 -61.52
CA LEU A 182 -0.38 -17.65 -61.74
C LEU A 182 -0.93 -17.41 -63.15
N LYS A 183 -0.87 -16.16 -63.64
CA LYS A 183 -1.27 -15.82 -65.01
C LYS A 183 -0.43 -16.58 -66.04
N GLU A 184 0.89 -16.66 -65.85
CA GLU A 184 1.79 -17.42 -66.73
C GLU A 184 1.46 -18.91 -66.72
N GLN A 185 1.24 -19.50 -65.54
CA GLN A 185 0.84 -20.90 -65.42
C GLN A 185 -0.52 -21.18 -66.07
N MET A 186 -1.50 -20.30 -65.90
CA MET A 186 -2.81 -20.41 -66.55
C MET A 186 -2.69 -20.31 -68.08
N ALA A 187 -1.84 -19.42 -68.60
CA ALA A 187 -1.59 -19.32 -70.03
C ALA A 187 -0.93 -20.59 -70.59
N SER A 188 0.06 -21.15 -69.87
CA SER A 188 0.68 -22.43 -70.22
C SER A 188 -0.33 -23.57 -70.20
N LEU A 189 -1.18 -23.65 -69.17
CA LEU A 189 -2.23 -24.66 -69.07
C LEU A 189 -3.24 -24.56 -70.23
N ALA A 190 -3.68 -23.35 -70.57
CA ALA A 190 -4.58 -23.12 -71.69
C ALA A 190 -3.93 -23.53 -73.03
N SER A 191 -2.65 -23.22 -73.22
CA SER A 191 -1.90 -23.65 -74.42
C SER A 191 -1.80 -25.18 -74.49
N ASN A 192 -1.46 -25.84 -73.38
CA ASN A 192 -1.36 -27.30 -73.33
C ASN A 192 -2.72 -27.97 -73.61
N LEU A 193 -3.81 -27.47 -73.01
CA LEU A 193 -5.16 -27.96 -73.29
C LEU A 193 -5.56 -27.75 -74.74
N SER A 194 -5.21 -26.61 -75.33
CA SER A 194 -5.44 -26.35 -76.76
C SER A 194 -4.69 -27.33 -77.65
N SER A 195 -3.39 -27.55 -77.38
CA SER A 195 -2.58 -28.55 -78.09
C SER A 195 -3.15 -29.96 -77.95
N LEU A 196 -3.58 -30.35 -76.75
CA LEU A 196 -4.20 -31.65 -76.48
C LEU A 196 -5.49 -31.82 -77.29
N ASN A 197 -6.37 -30.81 -77.26
CA ASN A 197 -7.63 -30.81 -78.00
C ASN A 197 -7.40 -30.84 -79.52
N GLY A 198 -6.34 -30.20 -80.01
CA GLY A 198 -5.90 -30.29 -81.41
C GLY A 198 -5.47 -31.71 -81.83
N VAL A 199 -4.73 -32.42 -80.97
CA VAL A 199 -4.33 -33.82 -81.22
C VAL A 199 -5.55 -34.75 -81.16
N TYR A 200 -6.46 -34.57 -80.21
CA TYR A 200 -7.71 -35.33 -80.13
C TYR A 200 -8.62 -35.07 -81.35
N GLY A 201 -8.75 -33.81 -81.78
CA GLY A 201 -9.48 -33.45 -83.00
C GLY A 201 -8.86 -34.07 -84.25
N GLY A 202 -7.53 -34.06 -84.36
CA GLY A 202 -6.80 -34.74 -85.44
C GLY A 202 -7.02 -36.25 -85.43
N MET A 203 -7.02 -36.88 -84.26
CA MET A 203 -7.22 -38.32 -84.09
C MET A 203 -8.67 -38.75 -84.36
N LEU A 204 -9.67 -37.96 -83.95
CA LEU A 204 -11.08 -38.20 -84.26
C LEU A 204 -11.35 -38.04 -85.77
N SER A 205 -10.76 -37.01 -86.39
CA SER A 205 -10.87 -36.76 -87.84
C SER A 205 -10.20 -37.86 -88.66
N ALA A 206 -9.14 -38.47 -88.13
CA ALA A 206 -8.50 -39.65 -88.72
C ALA A 206 -9.30 -40.95 -88.50
N MET A 207 -10.00 -41.12 -87.37
CA MET A 207 -10.88 -42.27 -87.13
C MET A 207 -12.19 -42.22 -87.91
N ASN A 208 -12.73 -41.03 -88.20
CA ASN A 208 -14.01 -40.86 -88.89
C ASN A 208 -13.87 -40.83 -90.44
N LYS A 209 -12.65 -41.06 -90.96
CA LYS A 209 -12.34 -40.98 -92.40
C LYS A 209 -12.22 -42.35 -93.10
N ASN A 210 -12.65 -43.42 -92.45
CA ASN A 210 -12.85 -44.76 -93.03
C ASN A 210 -14.34 -45.11 -93.02
#